data_AF-A0A832U2K9-F1
#
_entry.id   AF-A0A832U2K9-F1
#
_cell.length_a   1.000
_cell.length_b   1.000
_cell.length_c   1.000
_cell.angle_alpha   90.00
_cell.angle_beta   90.00
_cell.angle_gamma   90.00
#
_symmetry.space_group_name_H-M   'P 1'
#
loop_
_entity.id
_entity.type
_entity.pdbx_description
1 polymer ?
#
loop_
_entity_poly.entity_id
_entity_poly.type
_entity_poly.pdbx_seq_one_letter_code
_entity_poly.pdbx_strand_id
1 'polypeptide(L)'
;MKDELLRKIKEKYGEIPFITQEISRDEEYFVPRTKRVIHLMGESALDTKTAELVAVAAATALKTPFCLDVHIRNAINAGATVDELFNVIEISALISESSALGMSLREYRKVIDKMEG
;
A
#
# COMPACT_ATOMS: atom_id res chain seq x y z
N MET A 1 -7.04 16.20 19.89
CA MET A 1 -6.00 15.32 19.29
C MET A 1 -6.43 14.80 17.93
N LYS A 2 -7.67 14.33 17.74
CA LYS A 2 -8.22 13.94 16.43
C LYS A 2 -8.10 15.05 15.37
N ASP A 3 -8.57 16.26 15.66
CA ASP A 3 -8.58 17.36 14.67
C ASP A 3 -7.17 17.74 14.19
N GLU A 4 -6.19 17.69 15.08
CA GLU A 4 -4.78 17.91 14.74
C GLU A 4 -4.26 16.83 13.77
N LEU A 5 -4.60 15.56 14.01
CA LEU A 5 -4.21 14.45 13.16
C LEU A 5 -4.91 14.50 11.79
N LEU A 6 -6.18 14.89 11.74
CA LEU A 6 -6.91 15.12 10.49
C LEU A 6 -6.29 16.26 9.68
N ARG A 7 -5.85 17.33 10.35
CA ARG A 7 -5.12 18.44 9.71
C ARG A 7 -3.80 17.94 9.10
N LYS A 8 -2.99 17.20 9.87
CA LYS A 8 -1.72 16.61 9.39
C LYS A 8 -1.92 15.68 8.19
N ILE A 9 -2.98 14.86 8.19
CA ILE A 9 -3.32 14.02 7.03
C ILE A 9 -3.66 14.88 5.82
N LYS A 10 -4.52 15.90 5.98
CA LYS A 10 -4.90 16.77 4.87
C LYS A 10 -3.70 17.53 4.30
N GLU A 11 -2.79 17.99 5.15
CA GLU A 11 -1.53 18.63 4.74
C GLU A 11 -0.65 17.67 3.92
N LYS A 12 -0.58 16.40 4.31
CA LYS A 12 0.23 15.38 3.63
C LYS A 12 -0.36 14.90 2.31
N TYR A 13 -1.66 14.63 2.28
CA TYR A 13 -2.34 13.94 1.17
C TYR A 13 -3.18 14.89 0.30
N GLY A 14 -3.26 16.19 0.64
CA GLY A 14 -4.11 17.19 -0.02
C GLY A 14 -5.59 17.11 0.35
N GLU A 15 -6.07 15.91 0.68
CA GLU A 15 -7.41 15.65 1.18
C GLU A 15 -7.40 14.68 2.38
N ILE A 16 -8.55 14.51 3.03
CA ILE A 16 -8.71 13.48 4.05
C ILE A 16 -9.32 12.25 3.36
N PRO A 17 -8.60 11.12 3.22
CA PRO A 17 -9.12 9.94 2.54
C PRO A 17 -10.43 9.43 3.16
N PHE A 18 -11.34 8.87 2.35
CA PHE A 18 -12.64 8.37 2.79
C PHE A 18 -12.55 7.45 4.02
N ILE A 19 -11.64 6.46 3.97
CA ILE A 19 -11.43 5.52 5.09
C ILE A 19 -11.07 6.29 6.37
N THR A 20 -10.20 7.29 6.27
CA THR A 20 -9.78 8.13 7.40
C THR A 20 -10.95 8.90 7.99
N GLN A 21 -11.87 9.42 7.16
CA GLN A 21 -13.08 10.10 7.62
C GLN A 21 -13.97 9.15 8.42
N GLU A 22 -14.25 7.97 7.87
CA GLU A 22 -15.16 7.00 8.49
C GLU A 22 -14.63 6.46 9.83
N ILE A 23 -13.35 6.08 9.88
CA ILE A 23 -12.76 5.58 11.12
C ILE A 23 -12.59 6.68 12.18
N SER A 24 -12.59 7.96 11.80
CA SER A 24 -12.43 9.06 12.75
C SER A 24 -13.63 9.21 13.70
N ARG A 25 -14.75 8.52 13.43
CA ARG A 25 -15.92 8.46 14.31
C ARG A 25 -15.63 7.72 15.61
N ASP A 26 -14.68 6.79 15.60
CA ASP A 26 -14.14 6.12 16.78
C ASP A 26 -12.76 6.71 17.11
N GLU A 27 -12.71 7.66 18.03
CA GLU A 27 -11.47 8.37 18.36
C GLU A 27 -10.41 7.49 19.02
N GLU A 28 -10.85 6.52 19.83
CA GLU A 28 -9.97 5.60 20.55
C GLU A 28 -9.21 4.71 19.56
N TYR A 29 -9.88 4.28 18.48
CA TYR A 29 -9.24 3.58 17.38
C TYR A 29 -8.44 4.52 16.44
N PHE A 30 -9.01 5.67 16.10
CA PHE A 30 -8.46 6.58 15.09
C PHE A 30 -7.08 7.14 15.44
N VAL A 31 -6.93 7.63 16.67
CA VAL A 31 -5.71 8.31 17.13
C VAL A 31 -4.47 7.41 17.04
N PRO A 32 -4.44 6.20 17.63
CA PRO A 32 -3.26 5.34 17.58
C PRO A 32 -2.96 4.86 16.16
N ARG A 33 -3.99 4.51 15.36
CA ARG A 33 -3.81 4.13 13.96
C ARG A 33 -3.17 5.26 13.15
N THR A 34 -3.66 6.48 13.31
CA THR A 34 -3.18 7.61 12.51
C THR A 34 -1.76 8.01 12.90
N LYS A 35 -1.41 7.98 14.18
CA LYS A 35 -0.02 8.15 14.62
C LYS A 35 0.91 7.12 13.98
N ARG A 36 0.49 5.86 13.90
CA ARG A 36 1.25 4.80 13.21
C ARG A 36 1.44 5.10 11.72
N VAL A 37 0.41 5.56 11.02
CA VAL A 37 0.52 5.94 9.60
C VAL A 37 1.51 7.09 9.41
N ILE A 38 1.42 8.14 10.23
CA ILE A 38 2.32 9.30 10.14
C ILE A 38 3.77 8.87 10.37
N HIS A 39 4.02 8.06 11.41
CA HIS A 39 5.35 7.53 11.69
C HIS A 39 5.90 6.70 10.54
N LEU A 40 5.17 5.66 10.09
CA LEU A 40 5.63 4.76 9.03
C LEU A 40 5.88 5.46 7.70
N MET A 41 5.10 6.47 7.37
CA MET A 41 5.17 7.16 6.08
C MET A 41 6.07 8.42 6.11
N GLY A 42 6.71 8.75 7.23
CA GLY A 42 7.44 10.02 7.38
C GLY A 42 8.67 9.98 8.28
N GLU A 43 8.57 9.41 9.48
CA GLU A 43 9.63 9.41 10.50
C GLU A 43 10.07 7.97 10.86
N SER A 44 9.96 7.05 9.90
CA SER A 44 10.36 5.66 10.09
C SER A 44 11.86 5.48 9.83
N ALA A 45 12.34 4.23 9.90
CA ALA A 45 13.69 3.89 9.45
C ALA A 45 13.88 4.07 7.93
N LEU A 46 12.80 4.15 7.15
CA LEU A 46 12.82 4.44 5.73
C LEU A 46 12.58 5.94 5.48
N ASP A 47 13.32 6.50 4.52
CA ASP A 47 12.98 7.83 4.00
C ASP A 47 11.60 7.82 3.32
N THR A 48 11.02 9.01 3.13
CA THR A 48 9.67 9.15 2.58
C THR A 48 9.55 8.54 1.19
N LYS A 49 10.56 8.70 0.32
CA LYS A 49 10.55 8.14 -1.03
C LYS A 49 10.43 6.61 -0.99
N THR A 50 11.26 5.98 -0.18
CA THR A 50 11.32 4.53 -0.01
C THR A 50 10.03 3.99 0.59
N ALA A 51 9.49 4.65 1.62
CA ALA A 51 8.21 4.27 2.23
C ALA A 51 7.05 4.36 1.22
N GLU A 52 6.99 5.41 0.41
CA GLU A 52 5.95 5.57 -0.62
C GLU A 52 6.10 4.56 -1.77
N LEU A 53 7.33 4.23 -2.21
CA LEU A 53 7.56 3.16 -3.20
C LEU A 53 7.10 1.79 -2.67
N VAL A 54 7.34 1.47 -1.39
CA VAL A 54 6.80 0.26 -0.76
C VAL A 54 5.27 0.29 -0.73
N ALA A 55 4.66 1.43 -0.46
CA ALA A 55 3.21 1.58 -0.49
C ALA A 55 2.63 1.40 -1.91
N VAL A 56 3.30 1.90 -2.95
CA VAL A 56 2.95 1.65 -4.37
C VAL A 56 3.02 0.14 -4.69
N ALA A 57 4.07 -0.55 -4.24
CA ALA A 57 4.20 -1.99 -4.44
C ALA A 57 3.03 -2.75 -3.78
N ALA A 58 2.69 -2.42 -2.53
CA ALA A 58 1.58 -3.03 -1.81
C ALA A 58 0.23 -2.73 -2.46
N ALA A 59 -0.02 -1.48 -2.87
CA ALA A 59 -1.26 -1.08 -3.52
C ALA A 59 -1.47 -1.79 -4.87
N THR A 60 -0.38 -2.01 -5.62
CA THR A 60 -0.35 -2.77 -6.88
C THR A 60 -0.74 -4.23 -6.64
N ALA A 61 -0.05 -4.91 -5.71
CA ALA A 61 -0.32 -6.33 -5.40
C ALA A 61 -1.75 -6.55 -4.88
N LEU A 62 -2.27 -5.62 -4.07
CA LEU A 62 -3.62 -5.69 -3.49
C LEU A 62 -4.71 -5.14 -4.41
N LYS A 63 -4.36 -4.62 -5.60
CA LYS A 63 -5.30 -4.06 -6.59
C LYS A 63 -6.20 -2.98 -5.99
N THR A 64 -5.59 -1.95 -5.40
CA THR A 64 -6.28 -0.83 -4.74
C THR A 64 -6.06 0.50 -5.50
N PRO A 65 -6.88 0.83 -6.52
CA PRO A 65 -6.62 1.97 -7.42
C PRO A 65 -6.50 3.31 -6.71
N PHE A 66 -7.35 3.57 -5.71
CA PHE A 66 -7.30 4.81 -4.93
C PHE A 66 -5.99 4.94 -4.15
N CYS A 67 -5.58 3.88 -3.44
CA CYS A 67 -4.31 3.90 -2.70
C CYS A 67 -3.13 4.03 -3.67
N LEU A 68 -3.19 3.35 -4.81
CA LEU A 68 -2.14 3.40 -5.82
C LEU A 68 -1.94 4.83 -6.35
N ASP A 69 -3.02 5.54 -6.71
CA ASP A 69 -2.96 6.94 -7.15
C ASP A 69 -2.35 7.85 -6.08
N VAL A 70 -2.84 7.78 -4.84
CA VAL A 70 -2.35 8.58 -3.72
C VAL A 70 -0.84 8.36 -3.48
N HIS A 71 -0.41 7.09 -3.44
CA HIS A 71 0.98 6.75 -3.14
C HIS A 71 1.93 7.03 -4.32
N ILE A 72 1.47 6.92 -5.57
CA ILE A 72 2.24 7.37 -6.74
C ILE A 72 2.54 8.88 -6.64
N ARG A 73 1.51 9.71 -6.36
CA ARG A 73 1.69 11.17 -6.25
C ARG A 73 2.64 11.52 -5.11
N ASN A 74 2.51 10.87 -3.96
CA ASN A 74 3.39 11.11 -2.82
C ASN A 74 4.83 10.68 -3.10
N ALA A 75 5.04 9.55 -3.78
CA ALA A 75 6.37 9.10 -4.17
C ALA A 75 7.04 10.13 -5.08
N ILE A 76 6.33 10.67 -6.08
CA ILE A 76 6.82 11.74 -6.96
C ILE A 76 7.18 12.99 -6.15
N ASN A 77 6.31 13.41 -5.23
CA ASN A 77 6.57 14.56 -4.35
C ASN A 77 7.80 14.33 -3.45
N ALA A 78 8.11 13.08 -3.11
CA ALA A 78 9.30 12.67 -2.37
C ALA A 78 10.55 12.47 -3.26
N GLY A 79 10.46 12.76 -4.56
CA GLY A 79 11.58 12.69 -5.50
C GLY A 79 11.74 11.35 -6.23
N ALA A 80 10.70 10.49 -6.25
CA ALA A 80 10.71 9.30 -7.09
C ALA A 80 10.59 9.67 -8.58
N THR A 81 11.32 8.94 -9.41
CA THR A 81 11.26 9.03 -10.87
C THR A 81 10.15 8.14 -11.44
N VAL A 82 9.72 8.45 -12.67
CA VAL A 82 8.76 7.61 -13.40
C VAL A 82 9.31 6.20 -13.60
N ASP A 83 10.61 6.06 -13.84
CA ASP A 83 11.26 4.76 -14.04
C ASP A 83 11.29 3.94 -12.74
N GLU A 84 11.55 4.56 -11.58
CA GLU A 84 11.45 3.87 -10.28
C GLU A 84 10.03 3.35 -10.05
N LEU A 85 9.00 4.15 -10.32
CA LEU A 85 7.60 3.75 -10.18
C LEU A 85 7.24 2.61 -11.11
N PHE A 86 7.64 2.70 -12.38
CA PHE A 86 7.39 1.67 -13.38
C PHE A 86 8.01 0.33 -12.95
N ASN A 87 9.28 0.32 -12.56
CA ASN A 87 9.95 -0.89 -12.08
C ASN A 87 9.29 -1.46 -10.82
N VAL A 88 8.86 -0.62 -9.87
CA VAL A 88 8.16 -1.10 -8.66
C VAL A 88 6.84 -1.79 -9.03
N ILE A 89 6.10 -1.25 -10.00
CA ILE A 89 4.86 -1.85 -10.50
C ILE A 89 5.14 -3.19 -11.19
N GLU A 90 6.14 -3.26 -12.07
CA GLU A 90 6.54 -4.49 -12.76
C GLU A 90 6.96 -5.58 -11.77
N ILE A 91 7.82 -5.24 -10.80
CA ILE A 91 8.25 -6.17 -9.75
C ILE A 91 7.06 -6.67 -8.95
N SER A 92 6.15 -5.77 -8.52
CA SER A 92 4.97 -6.15 -7.75
C SER A 92 4.01 -7.06 -8.55
N ALA A 93 3.81 -6.76 -9.83
CA ALA A 93 3.02 -7.58 -10.74
C ALA A 93 3.63 -8.98 -10.92
N LEU A 94 4.95 -9.08 -11.13
CA LEU A 94 5.68 -10.35 -11.24
C LEU A 94 5.52 -11.22 -9.99
N ILE A 95 5.62 -10.63 -8.80
CA ILE A 95 5.42 -11.37 -7.54
C ILE A 95 3.96 -11.84 -7.41
N SER A 96 3.00 -11.02 -7.84
CA SER A 96 1.57 -11.38 -7.83
C SER A 96 1.26 -12.53 -8.80
N GLU A 97 1.86 -12.52 -9.99
CA GLU A 97 1.80 -13.61 -10.97
C GLU A 97 2.38 -14.91 -10.39
N SER A 98 3.58 -14.84 -9.81
CA SER A 98 4.26 -15.99 -9.19
C SER A 98 3.43 -16.62 -8.09
N SER A 99 2.75 -15.79 -7.27
CA SER A 99 1.84 -16.26 -6.23
C SER A 99 0.64 -17.01 -6.81
N ALA A 100 0.01 -16.46 -7.85
CA ALA A 100 -1.11 -17.09 -8.54
C ALA A 100 -0.73 -18.44 -9.14
N LEU A 101 0.35 -18.48 -9.93
CA LEU A 101 0.89 -19.71 -10.51
C LEU A 101 1.20 -20.76 -9.43
N GLY A 102 1.93 -20.36 -8.39
CA GLY A 102 2.33 -21.26 -7.33
C GLY A 102 1.14 -21.87 -6.59
N MET A 103 0.12 -21.07 -6.24
CA MET A 103 -1.09 -21.58 -5.56
C MET A 103 -1.89 -22.50 -6.46
N SER A 104 -2.16 -22.09 -7.71
CA SER A 104 -2.98 -22.87 -8.64
C SER A 104 -2.30 -24.17 -9.05
N LEU A 105 -1.00 -24.16 -9.34
CA LEU A 105 -0.27 -25.36 -9.76
C LEU A 105 -0.12 -26.39 -8.63
N ARG A 106 -0.08 -25.96 -7.36
CA ARG A 106 -0.10 -26.87 -6.20
C ARG A 106 -1.43 -27.63 -6.11
N GLU A 107 -2.56 -26.94 -6.26
CA GLU A 107 -3.86 -27.61 -6.25
C GLU A 107 -4.06 -28.50 -7.48
N TYR A 108 -3.64 -28.03 -8.66
CA TYR A 108 -3.62 -28.83 -9.89
C TYR A 108 -2.86 -30.15 -9.68
N ARG A 109 -1.64 -30.09 -9.14
CA ARG A 109 -0.81 -31.28 -8.88
C ARG A 109 -1.53 -32.30 -7.98
N LYS A 110 -2.16 -31.84 -6.89
CA LYS A 110 -2.92 -32.73 -5.98
C LYS A 110 -4.07 -33.47 -6.67
N VAL A 111 -4.71 -32.86 -7.66
CA VAL A 111 -5.82 -33.48 -8.40
C VAL A 111 -5.28 -34.48 -9.40
N ILE A 112 -4.30 -34.10 -10.22
CA ILE A 112 -3.74 -34.97 -11.26
C ILE A 112 -3.07 -36.21 -10.66
N ASP A 113 -2.24 -36.04 -9.61
CA ASP A 113 -1.54 -37.17 -8.98
C ASP A 113 -2.51 -38.22 -8.40
N LYS A 114 -3.73 -37.82 -7.98
CA LYS A 114 -4.80 -38.73 -7.53
C LYS A 114 -5.55 -39.40 -8.66
N MET A 115 -5.55 -38.82 -9.85
CA MET A 115 -6.21 -39.38 -11.03
C MET A 115 -5.30 -40.37 -11.77
N GLU A 116 -3.98 -40.14 -11.71
CA GLU A 116 -2.97 -40.94 -12.41
C GLU A 116 -2.39 -42.09 -11.56
N GLY A 117 -2.64 -42.10 -10.23
CA GLY A 117 -2.22 -43.16 -9.31
C GLY A 117 -3.36 -44.12 -8.96
#